data_AF-A0A2P5LEU0-F1
#
_entry.id   AF-A0A2P5LEU0-F1
#
_cell.length_a   1.000
_cell.length_b   1.000
_cell.length_c   1.000
_cell.angle_alpha   90.00
_cell.angle_beta   90.00
_cell.angle_gamma   90.00
#
_symmetry.space_group_name_H-M   'P 1'
#
loop_
_entity.id
_entity.type
_entity.pdbx_description
1 polymer ?
#
loop_
_entity_poly.entity_id
_entity_poly.type
_entity_poly.pdbx_seq_one_letter_code
_entity_poly.pdbx_strand_id
1 'polypeptide(L)' 'MRPSDKKQDFAERVGERRSGRPDERRFLDGQLLIAMPSMLDQRFARSVIYLCAHSEEGAMGIVVNQAARVRNF' A
#
# COMPACT_ATOMS: atom_id res chain seq x y z
N MET A 1 -39.83 -16.17 30.10
CA MET A 1 -38.59 -16.94 30.37
C MET A 1 -38.69 -18.29 29.67
N ARG A 2 -38.03 -18.47 28.51
CA ARG A 2 -37.67 -19.79 27.94
C ARG A 2 -36.25 -19.69 27.33
N PRO A 3 -35.34 -20.62 27.65
CA PRO A 3 -33.93 -20.61 27.24
C PRO A 3 -33.64 -21.61 26.11
N SER A 4 -33.12 -21.16 24.97
CA SER A 4 -32.49 -21.90 23.83
C SER A 4 -32.26 -20.80 22.77
N ASP A 5 -31.05 -20.36 22.40
CA ASP A 5 -30.06 -21.10 21.65
C ASP A 5 -28.64 -20.60 21.98
N LYS A 6 -27.92 -21.38 22.80
CA LYS A 6 -26.46 -21.40 22.80
C LYS A 6 -26.05 -22.54 21.87
N LYS A 7 -25.71 -22.22 20.62
CA LYS A 7 -24.82 -23.04 19.78
C LYS A 7 -24.07 -22.14 18.80
N GLN A 8 -22.79 -22.47 18.60
CA GLN A 8 -21.71 -21.78 17.88
C GLN A 8 -20.88 -20.92 18.84
N ASP A 9 -20.22 -21.49 19.86
CA ASP A 9 -19.20 -22.55 19.80
C ASP A 9 -18.15 -22.35 18.70
N PHE A 10 -17.04 -21.76 19.15
CA PHE A 10 -15.67 -22.26 18.99
C PHE A 10 -15.33 -22.93 17.64
N ALA A 11 -14.49 -22.20 16.89
CA ALA A 11 -13.59 -22.67 15.81
C ALA A 11 -14.07 -22.53 14.35
N GLU A 12 -13.70 -21.42 13.71
CA GLU A 12 -12.98 -21.40 12.42
C GLU A 12 -12.36 -20.01 12.20
N ARG A 13 -11.27 -19.68 12.90
CA ARG A 13 -9.92 -19.66 12.32
C ARG A 13 -9.84 -19.12 10.87
N VAL A 14 -9.25 -17.92 10.79
CA VAL A 14 -8.26 -17.53 9.77
C VAL A 14 -8.78 -17.52 8.33
N GLY A 15 -9.20 -16.33 7.89
CA GLY A 15 -9.56 -16.12 6.49
C GLY A 15 -9.81 -14.65 6.22
N GLU A 16 -8.71 -13.91 6.09
CA GLU A 16 -8.62 -12.53 5.62
C GLU A 16 -9.60 -12.22 4.48
N ARG A 17 -10.77 -11.69 4.81
CA ARG A 17 -11.58 -10.94 3.85
C ARG A 17 -11.60 -9.50 4.32
N ARG A 18 -10.49 -8.80 4.08
CA ARG A 18 -10.50 -7.33 4.02
C ARG A 18 -11.42 -6.96 2.86
N SER A 19 -12.71 -6.82 3.17
CA SER A 19 -13.68 -6.14 2.32
C SER A 19 -13.20 -4.70 2.15
N GLY A 20 -12.38 -4.44 1.14
CA GLY A 20 -12.01 -3.08 0.77
C GLY A 20 -13.27 -2.37 0.30
N ARG A 21 -13.84 -1.50 1.14
CA ARG A 21 -14.80 -0.50 0.68
C ARG A 21 -14.13 0.32 -0.43
N PRO A 22 -14.81 0.63 -1.55
CA PRO A 22 -14.19 1.30 -2.69
C PRO A 22 -13.87 2.79 -2.46
N ASP A 23 -13.88 3.29 -1.22
CA ASP A 23 -13.65 4.71 -0.90
C ASP A 23 -12.77 4.93 0.37
N GLU A 24 -11.96 3.94 0.78
CA GLU A 24 -11.05 4.07 1.94
C GLU A 24 -9.55 4.15 1.53
N ARG A 25 -9.24 4.22 0.23
CA ARG A 25 -7.86 4.25 -0.29
C ARG A 25 -7.58 5.51 -1.13
N ARG A 26 -7.97 6.70 -0.64
CA ARG A 26 -7.56 7.96 -1.29
C ARG A 26 -6.12 8.37 -0.99
N PHE A 27 -5.47 7.67 -0.07
CA PHE A 27 -4.11 7.99 0.36
C PHE A 27 -3.20 6.80 0.09
N LEU A 28 -2.21 7.02 -0.76
CA LEU A 28 -1.17 6.05 -1.13
C LEU A 28 0.05 6.17 -0.20
N ASP A 29 -0.10 6.88 0.92
CA ASP A 29 0.95 7.09 1.91
C ASP A 29 1.43 5.76 2.47
N GLY A 30 2.75 5.64 2.60
CA GLY A 30 3.40 4.42 3.08
C GLY A 30 3.40 3.26 2.06
N GLN A 31 2.92 3.48 0.84
CA GLN A 31 2.99 2.47 -0.22
C GLN A 31 4.25 2.62 -1.07
N LEU A 32 4.65 1.49 -1.69
CA LEU A 32 5.70 1.44 -2.69
C LEU A 32 5.08 1.40 -4.09
N LEU A 33 5.47 2.34 -4.93
CA LEU A 33 5.15 2.35 -6.36
C LEU A 33 6.26 1.63 -7.11
N ILE A 34 5.90 0.61 -7.87
CA ILE A 34 6.84 -0.20 -8.66
C ILE A 34 6.64 0.17 -10.13
N ALA A 35 7.67 0.73 -10.75
CA ALA A 35 7.65 1.01 -12.17
C ALA A 35 7.72 -0.31 -12.97
N MET A 36 6.76 -0.47 -13.88
CA MET A 36 6.75 -1.61 -14.78
C MET A 36 7.89 -1.53 -15.80
N PRO A 37 8.43 -2.67 -16.28
CA PRO A 37 9.53 -2.69 -17.26
C PRO A 37 9.23 -1.98 -18.59
N SER A 38 7.96 -1.83 -18.94
CA SER A 38 7.48 -1.13 -20.15
C SER A 38 7.28 0.38 -19.96
N MET A 39 7.70 0.96 -18.84
CA MET A 39 7.55 2.39 -18.57
C MET A 39 8.37 3.23 -19.56
N LEU A 40 7.68 4.19 -20.21
CA LEU A 40 8.25 5.03 -21.28
C LEU A 40 9.23 6.09 -20.74
N ASP A 41 9.00 6.60 -19.54
CA ASP A 41 9.89 7.59 -18.91
C ASP A 41 11.10 6.88 -18.28
N GLN A 42 12.28 7.11 -18.86
CA GLN A 42 13.53 6.54 -18.38
C GLN A 42 13.91 6.99 -16.95
N ARG A 43 13.41 8.13 -16.47
CA ARG A 43 13.68 8.61 -15.10
C ARG A 43 13.10 7.67 -14.05
N PHE A 44 12.00 7.01 -14.38
CA PHE A 44 11.29 6.10 -13.49
C PHE A 44 11.39 4.64 -13.94
N ALA A 45 11.98 4.35 -15.10
CA ALA A 45 12.14 2.98 -15.58
C ALA A 45 12.83 2.10 -14.52
N ARG A 46 12.16 1.00 -14.14
CA ARG A 46 12.61 0.07 -13.09
C ARG A 46 12.85 0.73 -11.72
N SER A 47 12.24 1.88 -11.44
CA SER A 47 12.30 2.55 -10.14
C SER A 47 11.34 1.92 -9.14
N VAL A 48 11.73 1.99 -7.86
CA VAL A 48 10.88 1.70 -6.71
C VAL A 48 10.79 2.98 -5.90
N ILE A 49 9.58 3.50 -5.74
CA ILE A 49 9.33 4.80 -5.12
C ILE A 49 8.51 4.58 -3.85
N TYR A 50 9.00 5.08 -2.73
CA TYR A 50 8.22 5.14 -1.49
C TYR A 50 7.43 6.44 -1.44
N LEU A 51 6.12 6.35 -1.21
CA LEU A 51 5.26 7.53 -1.14
C LEU A 51 5.10 8.01 0.30
N CYS A 52 5.60 9.21 0.58
CA CYS A 52 5.62 9.80 1.93
C CYS A 52 4.37 10.64 2.22
N ALA A 53 3.86 11.32 1.20
CA ALA A 53 2.69 12.17 1.31
C ALA A 53 1.91 12.15 -0.01
N HIS A 54 0.59 12.01 0.10
CA HIS A 54 -0.36 12.03 -0.99
C HIS A 54 -1.54 12.88 -0.55
N SER A 55 -1.88 13.86 -1.37
CA SER A 55 -3.05 14.71 -1.17
C SER A 55 -3.69 14.96 -2.54
N GLU A 56 -4.84 15.63 -2.56
CA GLU A 56 -5.48 16.04 -3.81
C GLU A 56 -4.62 17.02 -4.61
N GLU A 57 -3.72 17.75 -3.95
CA GLU A 57 -2.79 18.71 -4.57
C GLU A 57 -1.60 18.03 -5.26
N GLY A 58 -1.26 16.79 -4.85
CA GLY A 58 -0.13 16.07 -5.43
C GLY A 58 0.41 14.94 -4.55
N ALA A 59 1.58 14.44 -4.92
CA ALA A 59 2.22 13.33 -4.24
C ALA A 59 3.73 13.54 -4.13
N MET A 60 4.29 13.26 -2.96
CA MET A 60 5.71 13.30 -2.68
C MET A 60 6.21 11.88 -2.42
N GLY A 61 7.27 11.47 -3.13
CA GLY A 61 7.91 10.18 -2.93
C GLY A 61 9.42 10.21 -3.15
N ILE A 62 10.10 9.19 -2.64
CA ILE A 62 11.55 9.02 -2.70
C ILE A 62 11.86 7.73 -3.45
N VAL A 63 12.77 7.80 -4.41
CA VAL A 63 13.29 6.61 -5.09
C VAL A 63 14.25 5.89 -4.15
N VAL A 64 13.91 4.66 -3.77
CA VAL A 64 14.71 3.89 -2.78
C VAL A 64 15.73 2.97 -3.43
N ASN A 65 15.60 2.70 -4.73
CA ASN A 65 16.47 1.76 -5.45
C ASN A 65 17.53 2.44 -6.32
N GLN A 66 17.74 3.75 -6.16
CA GLN A 66 18.78 4.51 -6.85
C GLN A 66 19.64 5.24 -5.82
N ALA A 67 20.94 4.95 -5.78
CA ALA A 67 21.86 5.61 -4.87
C ALA A 67 22.08 7.06 -5.31
N ALA A 68 21.93 8.02 -4.39
CA ALA A 68 22.22 9.41 -4.67
C ALA A 68 23.70 9.58 -5.03
N ARG A 69 23.98 10.32 -6.11
CA ARG A 69 25.35 10.59 -6.57
C ARG A 69 26.09 11.60 -5.68
N VAL A 70 25.42 12.17 -4.67
CA VAL A 70 26.05 13.03 -3.67
C VAL A 70 26.88 12.15 -2.73
N ARG A 71 28.15 11.97 -3.10
CA ARG A 71 29.20 11.54 -2.18
C ARG A 71 29.76 12.80 -1.53
N ASN A 72 29.19 13.18 -0.40
CA ASN A 72 29.89 14.03 0.57
C ASN A 72 30.49 13.08 1.61
N PHE A 73 31.82 13.15 1.73
CA PHE A 73 32.60 12.45 2.75
C PHE A 73 32.37 13.07 4.13
#